data_AF-A0A7V9AVV2-F1
#
_entry.id   AF-A0A7V9AVV2-F1
#
_cell.length_a   1.000
_cell.length_b   1.000
_cell.length_c   1.000
_cell.angle_alpha   90.00
_cell.angle_beta   90.00
_cell.angle_gamma   90.00
#
_symmetry.space_group_name_H-M   'P 1'
#
loop_
_entity.id
_entity.type
_entity.pdbx_description
1 polymer ?
#
loop_
_entity_poly.entity_id
_entity_poly.type
_entity_poly.pdbx_seq_one_letter_code
_entity_poly.pdbx_strand_id
1 'polypeptide(L)'
;MNLSDQGPSDGGPAAVGERFAARPQLDTVAVTRKFYASHPDNYDQLVIWTDVSLVQNAFAFEQTVANEVGGIGVATFDASREFGSGGRLRSLVNMDWLGKYPDDPLQKFLGENNTVSVLGQESGHRWLAFMDFRDRNGARSDLLLGRDQAHWSFFFDSDASVMEGNDIEDLGGGSFRTAASVSRFSLLDQYAMGLVRDVDVPPFFYVENPTNLSITRTRESAPQVGVTFNGTRREVLIQDIIAIHGPRTPSANQSARVHRQAFIYISSAGRSPEGGQVSKLDRIRTAWEQFFLQATDSRMRAITTLR
;
A
#
# COMPACT_ATOMS: atom_id res chain seq x y z
N MET A 1 25.71 2.30 6.85
CA MET A 1 26.27 2.32 5.48
C MET A 1 26.28 3.77 5.00
N ASN A 2 27.38 4.27 4.44
CA ASN A 2 27.45 5.65 3.97
C ASN A 2 26.79 5.79 2.58
N LEU A 3 25.81 6.68 2.46
CA LEU A 3 25.11 7.02 1.21
C LEU A 3 25.58 8.36 0.61
N SER A 4 26.53 9.06 1.25
CA SER A 4 27.06 10.35 0.77
C SER A 4 28.12 10.22 -0.31
N ASP A 5 28.51 9.00 -0.67
CA ASP A 5 29.48 8.78 -1.74
C ASP A 5 28.82 9.14 -3.07
N GLN A 6 29.20 10.30 -3.61
CA GLN A 6 28.90 10.70 -4.97
C GLN A 6 29.74 9.84 -5.93
N GLY A 7 29.27 8.61 -6.16
CA GLY A 7 29.74 7.81 -7.29
C GLY A 7 28.89 8.13 -8.53
N PRO A 8 29.48 8.16 -9.73
CA PRO A 8 28.68 8.34 -10.94
C PRO A 8 27.59 7.28 -10.98
N SER A 9 26.38 7.67 -11.36
CA SER A 9 25.45 6.69 -11.91
C SER A 9 26.05 6.23 -13.23
N ASP A 10 26.28 4.92 -13.40
CA ASP A 10 26.71 4.37 -14.68
C ASP A 10 25.60 4.61 -15.71
N GLY A 11 25.69 5.74 -16.40
CA GLY A 11 25.07 5.91 -17.69
C GLY A 11 25.88 5.15 -18.74
N GLY A 12 25.20 4.60 -19.74
CA GLY A 12 25.87 4.02 -20.91
C GLY A 12 26.84 5.01 -21.58
N PRO A 13 27.60 4.55 -22.60
CA PRO A 13 28.82 5.19 -23.11
C PRO A 13 28.69 6.62 -23.70
N ALA A 14 27.60 7.35 -23.48
CA ALA A 14 27.44 8.74 -23.91
C ALA A 14 26.59 9.64 -22.98
N ALA A 15 26.30 9.25 -21.73
CA ALA A 15 25.58 10.15 -20.82
C ALA A 15 26.08 10.04 -19.37
N VAL A 16 26.74 11.10 -18.89
CA VAL A 16 26.87 11.40 -17.47
C VAL A 16 25.79 12.44 -17.16
N GLY A 17 24.82 12.08 -16.32
CA GLY A 17 23.78 13.00 -15.87
C GLY A 17 24.06 13.45 -14.44
N GLU A 18 24.40 14.73 -14.26
CA GLU A 18 24.40 15.37 -12.94
C GLU A 18 23.00 15.90 -12.63
N ARG A 19 22.40 15.44 -11.53
CA ARG A 19 21.10 15.93 -11.05
C ARG A 19 21.31 17.04 -10.02
N PHE A 20 21.19 18.29 -10.45
CA PHE A 20 21.07 19.43 -9.54
C PHE A 20 19.63 19.53 -9.03
N ALA A 21 19.35 18.97 -7.85
CA ALA A 21 18.11 19.23 -7.14
C ALA A 21 18.30 20.42 -6.19
N ALA A 22 17.42 21.42 -6.26
CA ALA A 22 17.46 22.58 -5.37
C ALA A 22 17.20 22.24 -3.89
N ARG A 23 16.81 20.99 -3.59
CA ARG A 23 16.52 20.47 -2.24
C ARG A 23 16.86 18.97 -2.16
N PRO A 24 17.14 18.43 -0.97
CA PRO A 24 17.40 17.00 -0.78
C PRO A 24 16.21 16.16 -1.26
N GLN A 25 16.47 15.18 -2.10
CA GLN A 25 15.54 14.12 -2.47
C GLN A 25 16.21 12.78 -2.29
N LEU A 26 15.43 11.76 -1.94
CA LEU A 26 15.96 10.42 -1.85
C LEU A 26 16.05 9.78 -3.24
N ASP A 27 17.25 9.39 -3.65
CA ASP A 27 17.45 8.53 -4.81
C ASP A 27 17.19 7.07 -4.40
N THR A 28 15.97 6.59 -4.65
CA THR A 28 15.56 5.24 -4.26
C THR A 28 16.32 4.15 -5.01
N VAL A 29 16.77 4.41 -6.24
CA VAL A 29 17.61 3.48 -7.02
C VAL A 29 18.98 3.34 -6.38
N ALA A 30 19.63 4.45 -6.06
CA ALA A 30 20.95 4.45 -5.42
C ALA A 30 20.91 3.77 -4.03
N VAL A 31 19.88 4.07 -3.22
CA VAL A 31 19.66 3.41 -1.91
C VAL A 31 19.53 1.91 -2.08
N THR A 32 18.73 1.47 -3.03
CA THR A 32 18.43 0.04 -3.24
C THR A 32 19.64 -0.72 -3.77
N ARG A 33 20.37 -0.16 -4.74
CA ARG A 33 21.64 -0.73 -5.23
C ARG A 33 22.66 -0.86 -4.11
N LYS A 34 22.78 0.18 -3.26
CA LYS A 34 23.68 0.14 -2.11
C LYS A 34 23.27 -0.94 -1.12
N PHE A 35 21.97 -1.10 -0.84
CA PHE A 35 21.46 -2.16 0.03
C PHE A 35 21.86 -3.56 -0.48
N TYR A 36 21.64 -3.85 -1.77
CA TYR A 36 21.97 -5.14 -2.38
C TYR A 36 23.47 -5.37 -2.59
N ALA A 37 24.31 -4.35 -2.46
CA ALA A 37 25.77 -4.54 -2.46
C ALA A 37 26.28 -5.30 -1.23
N SER A 38 25.50 -5.35 -0.14
CA SER A 38 25.90 -6.04 1.11
C SER A 38 24.86 -7.01 1.68
N HIS A 39 23.68 -7.14 1.06
CA HIS A 39 22.61 -8.01 1.51
C HIS A 39 22.19 -8.97 0.39
N PRO A 40 21.77 -10.21 0.72
CA PRO A 40 21.29 -11.15 -0.28
C PRO A 40 20.02 -10.66 -0.99
N ASP A 41 19.86 -11.06 -2.24
CA ASP A 41 18.64 -10.81 -3.01
C ASP A 41 17.52 -11.77 -2.59
N ASN A 42 16.90 -11.50 -1.45
CA ASN A 42 15.83 -12.33 -0.89
C ASN A 42 14.69 -11.53 -0.25
N TYR A 43 14.58 -10.24 -0.59
CA TYR A 43 13.53 -9.34 -0.10
C TYR A 43 12.54 -9.03 -1.23
N ASP A 44 11.26 -9.14 -0.90
CA ASP A 44 10.17 -8.82 -1.83
C ASP A 44 9.89 -7.30 -1.81
N GLN A 45 10.16 -6.61 -0.70
CA GLN A 45 9.98 -5.16 -0.56
C GLN A 45 11.01 -4.53 0.40
N LEU A 46 11.39 -3.27 0.17
CA LEU A 46 12.21 -2.49 1.10
C LEU A 46 11.37 -1.35 1.69
N VAL A 47 11.36 -1.22 3.02
CA VAL A 47 10.62 -0.19 3.75
C VAL A 47 11.60 0.84 4.28
N ILE A 48 11.54 2.05 3.73
CA ILE A 48 12.53 3.10 3.92
C ILE A 48 11.98 4.17 4.87
N TRP A 49 12.82 4.53 5.85
CA TRP A 49 12.58 5.56 6.85
C TRP A 49 13.76 6.52 6.88
N THR A 50 13.51 7.80 7.14
CA THR A 50 14.54 8.85 7.11
C THR A 50 14.55 9.66 8.40
N ASP A 51 15.68 10.34 8.67
CA ASP A 51 15.83 11.26 9.81
C ASP A 51 15.34 12.68 9.54
N VAL A 52 15.01 12.99 8.28
CA VAL A 52 14.49 14.28 7.80
C VAL A 52 13.37 14.06 6.79
N SER A 53 12.50 15.05 6.61
CA SER A 53 11.44 14.98 5.59
C SER A 53 11.99 15.29 4.20
N LEU A 54 11.75 14.37 3.27
CA LEU A 54 12.19 14.40 1.87
C LEU A 54 11.01 14.35 0.89
N VAL A 55 9.83 13.91 1.33
CA VAL A 55 8.60 13.81 0.51
C VAL A 55 7.74 15.07 0.65
N GLN A 56 7.25 15.61 -0.47
CA GLN A 56 6.51 16.89 -0.48
C GLN A 56 5.02 16.76 -0.80
N ASN A 57 4.63 15.79 -1.63
CA ASN A 57 3.26 15.69 -2.17
C ASN A 57 2.50 14.44 -1.70
N ALA A 58 3.07 13.70 -0.75
CA ALA A 58 2.46 12.51 -0.18
C ALA A 58 2.88 12.38 1.29
N PHE A 59 2.05 11.73 2.10
CA PHE A 59 2.42 11.41 3.47
C PHE A 59 3.42 10.24 3.48
N ALA A 60 3.13 9.17 2.77
CA ALA A 60 4.04 8.07 2.46
C ALA A 60 3.66 7.59 1.05
N PHE A 61 4.50 6.75 0.44
CA PHE A 61 4.15 6.20 -0.87
C PHE A 61 4.80 4.84 -1.11
N GLU A 62 4.19 4.08 -2.03
CA GLU A 62 4.75 2.89 -2.65
C GLU A 62 5.35 3.23 -4.02
N GLN A 63 6.47 2.59 -4.35
CA GLN A 63 7.02 2.56 -5.70
C GLN A 63 7.16 1.12 -6.16
N THR A 64 6.32 0.70 -7.10
CA THR A 64 6.40 -0.62 -7.72
C THR A 64 7.65 -0.70 -8.62
N VAL A 65 8.47 -1.72 -8.39
CA VAL A 65 9.72 -1.99 -9.12
C VAL A 65 9.52 -3.12 -10.13
N ALA A 66 8.73 -4.12 -9.78
CA ALA A 66 8.38 -5.20 -10.68
C ALA A 66 6.99 -5.76 -10.32
N ASN A 67 6.22 -6.08 -11.35
CA ASN A 67 4.93 -6.74 -11.21
C ASN A 67 4.80 -7.88 -12.20
N GLU A 68 4.71 -9.10 -11.69
CA GLU A 68 4.39 -10.32 -12.41
C GLU A 68 2.91 -10.72 -12.29
N VAL A 69 2.14 -10.02 -11.45
CA VAL A 69 0.76 -10.39 -11.12
C VAL A 69 -0.20 -9.80 -12.14
N GLY A 70 -0.97 -10.67 -12.79
CA GLY A 70 -2.08 -10.29 -13.67
C GLY A 70 -3.43 -10.30 -12.94
N GLY A 71 -4.44 -9.65 -13.54
CA GLY A 71 -5.81 -9.64 -13.03
C GLY A 71 -6.08 -8.66 -11.88
N ILE A 72 -5.13 -7.76 -11.58
CA ILE A 72 -5.22 -6.78 -10.46
C ILE A 72 -5.26 -5.32 -10.93
N GLY A 73 -5.44 -5.07 -12.23
CA GLY A 73 -5.47 -3.71 -12.80
C GLY A 73 -4.10 -3.03 -12.93
N VAL A 74 -3.00 -3.72 -12.62
CA VAL A 74 -1.62 -3.23 -12.76
C VAL A 74 -0.94 -3.92 -13.94
N ALA A 75 -0.21 -3.16 -14.76
CA ALA A 75 0.55 -3.71 -15.87
C ALA A 75 1.69 -4.64 -15.38
N THR A 76 2.02 -5.65 -16.16
CA THR A 76 3.17 -6.51 -15.88
C THR A 76 4.45 -5.90 -16.40
N PHE A 77 5.48 -5.81 -15.58
CA PHE A 77 6.81 -5.30 -15.96
C PHE A 77 7.87 -5.74 -14.94
N ASP A 78 9.14 -5.58 -15.27
CA ASP A 78 10.24 -5.86 -14.34
C ASP A 78 11.40 -4.88 -14.53
N ALA A 79 11.58 -3.99 -13.55
CA ALA A 79 12.73 -3.09 -13.44
C ALA A 79 13.69 -3.47 -12.31
N SER A 80 13.55 -4.65 -11.70
CA SER A 80 14.30 -5.07 -10.50
C SER A 80 15.81 -4.97 -10.65
N ARG A 81 16.34 -5.27 -11.85
CA ARG A 81 17.77 -5.14 -12.16
C ARG A 81 18.27 -3.71 -12.10
N GLU A 82 17.44 -2.74 -12.48
CA GLU A 82 17.81 -1.32 -12.40
C GLU A 82 18.00 -0.89 -10.95
N PHE A 83 17.29 -1.52 -10.02
CA PHE A 83 17.41 -1.31 -8.57
C PHE A 83 18.51 -2.17 -7.93
N GLY A 84 19.24 -2.99 -8.69
CA GLY A 84 20.31 -3.85 -8.16
C GLY A 84 19.85 -5.19 -7.59
N SER A 85 18.56 -5.52 -7.70
CA SER A 85 18.04 -6.85 -7.37
C SER A 85 18.29 -7.83 -8.53
N GLY A 86 18.51 -9.10 -8.22
CA GLY A 86 18.60 -10.20 -9.17
C GLY A 86 17.25 -10.71 -9.68
N GLY A 87 16.15 -10.03 -9.34
CA GLY A 87 14.79 -10.39 -9.75
C GLY A 87 13.83 -10.69 -8.61
N ARG A 88 14.22 -10.46 -7.34
CA ARG A 88 13.34 -10.68 -6.17
C ARG A 88 12.57 -9.45 -5.72
N LEU A 89 13.15 -8.26 -5.86
CA LEU A 89 12.50 -7.03 -5.43
C LEU A 89 11.22 -6.78 -6.25
N ARG A 90 10.14 -6.39 -5.56
CA ARG A 90 8.88 -6.01 -6.18
C ARG A 90 8.48 -4.58 -5.95
N SER A 91 8.77 -4.02 -4.77
CA SER A 91 8.52 -2.61 -4.53
C SER A 91 9.31 -2.01 -3.38
N LEU A 92 9.22 -0.70 -3.28
CA LEU A 92 9.74 0.08 -2.18
C LEU A 92 8.56 0.78 -1.49
N VAL A 93 8.61 0.88 -0.17
CA VAL A 93 7.71 1.73 0.61
C VAL A 93 8.54 2.83 1.25
N ASN A 94 8.22 4.08 0.96
CA ASN A 94 8.86 5.23 1.57
C ASN A 94 7.95 5.84 2.63
N MET A 95 8.30 5.60 3.89
CA MET A 95 7.62 6.15 5.07
C MET A 95 8.16 7.54 5.44
N ASP A 96 9.20 8.02 4.75
CA ASP A 96 9.77 9.35 4.92
C ASP A 96 10.21 9.59 6.39
N TRP A 97 9.99 10.77 6.97
CA TRP A 97 10.58 11.14 8.24
C TRP A 97 9.97 10.38 9.41
N LEU A 98 10.79 9.58 10.12
CA LEU A 98 10.36 8.81 11.30
C LEU A 98 9.75 9.69 12.41
N GLY A 99 10.13 10.97 12.48
CA GLY A 99 9.65 11.92 13.50
C GLY A 99 8.19 12.35 13.34
N LYS A 100 7.56 12.15 12.18
CA LYS A 100 6.14 12.51 11.98
C LYS A 100 5.14 11.46 12.47
N TYR A 101 5.63 10.29 12.87
CA TYR A 101 4.83 9.20 13.42
C TYR A 101 4.85 9.25 14.95
N PRO A 102 3.78 8.85 15.66
CA PRO A 102 3.80 8.70 17.11
C PRO A 102 4.80 7.63 17.60
N ASP A 103 5.12 7.63 18.90
CA ASP A 103 5.98 6.61 19.50
C ASP A 103 5.29 5.26 19.68
N ASP A 104 3.97 5.28 19.89
CA ASP A 104 3.10 4.11 19.83
C ASP A 104 2.63 3.89 18.38
N PRO A 105 3.04 2.79 17.72
CA PRO A 105 2.65 2.50 16.34
C PRO A 105 1.13 2.34 16.13
N LEU A 106 0.37 2.06 17.19
CA LEU A 106 -1.08 1.82 17.13
C LEU A 106 -1.92 3.08 17.41
N GLN A 107 -1.28 4.17 17.85
CA GLN A 107 -1.96 5.44 18.08
C GLN A 107 -2.48 6.04 16.76
N LYS A 108 -3.79 6.34 16.70
CA LYS A 108 -4.37 7.10 15.60
C LYS A 108 -3.81 8.52 15.56
N PHE A 109 -3.38 8.98 14.39
CA PHE A 109 -2.79 10.31 14.23
C PHE A 109 -3.03 10.95 12.85
N LEU A 110 -3.40 10.16 11.84
CA LEU A 110 -3.68 10.64 10.49
C LEU A 110 -5.12 10.27 10.10
N GLY A 111 -6.07 11.03 10.62
CA GLY A 111 -7.49 10.66 10.55
C GLY A 111 -7.72 9.36 11.31
N GLU A 112 -8.26 8.36 10.62
CA GLU A 112 -8.50 7.03 11.20
C GLU A 112 -7.24 6.15 11.25
N ASN A 113 -6.16 6.55 10.56
CA ASN A 113 -4.94 5.76 10.47
C ASN A 113 -4.01 5.94 11.69
N ASN A 114 -3.32 4.85 12.02
CA ASN A 114 -2.14 4.75 12.85
C ASN A 114 -0.90 4.38 11.99
N THR A 115 0.26 4.18 12.60
CA THR A 115 1.51 3.97 11.82
C THR A 115 1.49 2.67 11.03
N VAL A 116 0.98 1.58 11.62
CA VAL A 116 0.94 0.27 10.95
C VAL A 116 -0.14 0.17 9.87
N SER A 117 -1.24 0.91 9.99
CA SER A 117 -2.25 1.00 8.92
C SER A 117 -1.77 1.86 7.75
N VAL A 118 -1.03 2.96 7.98
CA VAL A 118 -0.33 3.67 6.88
C VAL A 118 0.66 2.73 6.20
N LEU A 119 1.48 2.00 6.95
CA LEU A 119 2.38 1.01 6.35
C LEU A 119 1.62 -0.11 5.63
N GLY A 120 0.44 -0.47 6.11
CA GLY A 120 -0.50 -1.40 5.48
C GLY A 120 -0.97 -0.91 4.12
N GLN A 121 -1.44 0.33 4.05
CA GLN A 121 -1.82 1.00 2.82
C GLN A 121 -0.66 1.01 1.82
N GLU A 122 0.50 1.52 2.22
CA GLU A 122 1.64 1.64 1.32
C GLU A 122 2.19 0.28 0.90
N SER A 123 2.20 -0.73 1.79
CA SER A 123 2.57 -2.08 1.39
C SER A 123 1.53 -2.71 0.45
N GLY A 124 0.26 -2.35 0.63
CA GLY A 124 -0.90 -2.85 -0.12
C GLY A 124 -0.99 -2.35 -1.56
N HIS A 125 -0.50 -1.14 -1.86
CA HIS A 125 -0.39 -0.60 -3.24
C HIS A 125 0.40 -1.50 -4.19
N ARG A 126 1.17 -2.45 -3.66
CA ARG A 126 1.76 -3.54 -4.46
C ARG A 126 0.73 -4.35 -5.26
N TRP A 127 -0.52 -4.42 -4.78
CA TRP A 127 -1.60 -5.26 -5.33
C TRP A 127 -2.96 -4.55 -5.49
N LEU A 128 -3.23 -3.51 -4.72
CA LEU A 128 -4.62 -3.13 -4.38
C LEU A 128 -5.03 -1.78 -4.93
N ALA A 129 -6.35 -1.58 -5.04
CA ALA A 129 -6.98 -0.32 -5.43
C ALA A 129 -6.68 0.19 -6.86
N PHE A 130 -6.52 -0.74 -7.81
CA PHE A 130 -6.40 -0.44 -9.25
C PHE A 130 -7.43 -1.18 -10.13
N MET A 131 -8.39 -1.84 -9.51
CA MET A 131 -9.35 -2.71 -10.20
C MET A 131 -10.66 -1.98 -10.53
N ASP A 132 -10.91 -1.79 -11.82
CA ASP A 132 -12.25 -1.56 -12.37
C ASP A 132 -13.12 -2.83 -12.31
N PHE A 133 -14.42 -2.66 -12.49
CA PHE A 133 -15.39 -3.76 -12.57
C PHE A 133 -16.41 -3.52 -13.67
N ARG A 134 -17.15 -4.57 -14.05
CA ARG A 134 -18.31 -4.47 -14.93
C ARG A 134 -19.55 -4.11 -14.11
N ASP A 135 -20.14 -2.95 -14.36
CA ASP A 135 -21.34 -2.50 -13.65
C ASP A 135 -22.60 -3.30 -14.06
N ARG A 136 -23.72 -3.00 -13.39
CA ARG A 136 -25.04 -3.61 -13.66
C ARG A 136 -25.56 -3.40 -15.09
N ASN A 137 -25.04 -2.42 -15.82
CA ASN A 137 -25.40 -2.14 -17.21
C ASN A 137 -24.46 -2.85 -18.19
N GLY A 138 -23.47 -3.59 -17.70
CA GLY A 138 -22.44 -4.25 -18.49
C GLY A 138 -21.29 -3.32 -18.90
N ALA A 139 -21.23 -2.10 -18.38
CA ALA A 139 -20.19 -1.12 -18.70
C ALA A 139 -18.99 -1.25 -17.74
N ARG A 140 -17.79 -0.89 -18.21
CA ARG A 140 -16.61 -0.76 -17.35
C ARG A 140 -16.79 0.44 -16.42
N SER A 141 -16.57 0.25 -15.12
CA SER A 141 -16.76 1.26 -14.08
C SER A 141 -15.60 1.24 -13.09
N ASP A 142 -15.23 2.43 -12.63
CA ASP A 142 -14.17 2.65 -11.66
C ASP A 142 -14.72 2.98 -10.26
N LEU A 143 -16.04 2.96 -10.03
CA LEU A 143 -16.69 3.55 -8.85
C LEU A 143 -16.25 2.98 -7.48
N LEU A 144 -15.56 1.83 -7.46
CA LEU A 144 -14.91 1.30 -6.27
C LEU A 144 -13.66 2.10 -5.87
N LEU A 145 -13.07 2.86 -6.79
CA LEU A 145 -11.88 3.66 -6.59
C LEU A 145 -12.21 5.05 -6.04
N GLY A 146 -11.28 5.65 -5.32
CA GLY A 146 -11.38 6.97 -4.74
C GLY A 146 -10.22 7.85 -5.18
N ARG A 147 -9.56 8.43 -4.18
CA ARG A 147 -8.48 9.41 -4.37
C ARG A 147 -7.38 8.86 -5.29
N ASP A 148 -7.02 9.67 -6.29
CA ASP A 148 -6.00 9.36 -7.31
C ASP A 148 -6.25 8.08 -8.12
N GLN A 149 -7.47 7.53 -8.07
CA GLN A 149 -7.80 6.20 -8.60
C GLN A 149 -6.84 5.10 -8.09
N ALA A 150 -6.32 5.26 -6.88
CA ALA A 150 -5.37 4.37 -6.24
C ALA A 150 -5.77 4.00 -4.80
N HIS A 151 -6.95 4.40 -4.36
CA HIS A 151 -7.48 4.10 -3.03
C HIS A 151 -8.92 3.62 -3.18
N TRP A 152 -9.49 2.98 -2.15
CA TRP A 152 -10.90 2.65 -2.18
C TRP A 152 -11.77 3.89 -2.01
N SER A 153 -12.92 3.89 -2.69
CA SER A 153 -13.92 4.94 -2.62
C SER A 153 -14.46 5.05 -1.20
N PHE A 154 -14.67 6.28 -0.72
CA PHE A 154 -15.34 6.50 0.56
C PHE A 154 -16.71 5.78 0.64
N PHE A 155 -17.40 5.62 -0.49
CA PHE A 155 -18.73 5.00 -0.59
C PHE A 155 -18.69 3.51 -0.97
N PHE A 156 -17.52 2.87 -0.96
CA PHE A 156 -17.35 1.44 -1.15
C PHE A 156 -17.26 0.75 0.22
N ASP A 157 -18.10 -0.26 0.44
CA ASP A 157 -17.99 -1.18 1.58
C ASP A 157 -16.83 -2.15 1.34
N SER A 158 -15.65 -1.67 1.70
CA SER A 158 -14.38 -2.39 1.57
C SER A 158 -14.02 -3.19 2.82
N ASP A 159 -14.98 -3.44 3.73
CA ASP A 159 -14.76 -4.13 5.01
C ASP A 159 -13.57 -3.54 5.81
N ALA A 160 -13.57 -2.20 5.92
CA ALA A 160 -12.54 -1.43 6.62
C ALA A 160 -11.11 -1.72 6.12
N SER A 161 -10.94 -1.85 4.81
CA SER A 161 -9.63 -2.05 4.17
C SER A 161 -8.64 -0.93 4.54
N VAL A 162 -7.37 -1.27 4.72
CA VAL A 162 -6.27 -0.30 4.90
C VAL A 162 -6.05 0.60 3.69
N MET A 163 -6.62 0.29 2.52
CA MET A 163 -6.52 1.11 1.31
C MET A 163 -7.49 2.31 1.33
N GLU A 164 -7.52 3.07 2.43
CA GLU A 164 -8.50 4.13 2.73
C GLU A 164 -9.97 3.67 2.78
N GLY A 165 -10.18 2.41 3.13
CA GLY A 165 -11.49 1.78 3.11
C GLY A 165 -12.38 2.05 4.34
N ASN A 166 -13.69 2.15 4.10
CA ASN A 166 -14.73 2.07 5.13
C ASN A 166 -15.34 0.66 5.16
N ASP A 167 -15.82 0.23 6.32
CA ASP A 167 -16.85 -0.79 6.51
C ASP A 167 -18.19 -0.03 6.63
N ILE A 168 -19.12 -0.33 5.73
CA ILE A 168 -20.40 0.40 5.60
C ILE A 168 -21.54 -0.51 6.01
N GLU A 169 -22.25 -0.10 7.06
CA GLU A 169 -23.47 -0.76 7.52
C GLU A 169 -24.68 -0.24 6.75
N ASP A 170 -25.49 -1.14 6.19
CA ASP A 170 -26.81 -0.84 5.62
C ASP A 170 -27.86 -0.81 6.75
N LEU A 171 -28.42 0.37 7.01
CA LEU A 171 -29.43 0.62 8.03
C LEU A 171 -30.86 0.36 7.52
N GLY A 172 -31.01 -0.07 6.27
CA GLY A 172 -32.28 -0.23 5.58
C GLY A 172 -32.84 1.08 5.03
N GLY A 173 -33.83 0.97 4.14
CA GLY A 173 -34.50 2.15 3.55
C GLY A 173 -33.59 3.06 2.72
N GLY A 174 -32.43 2.56 2.26
CA GLY A 174 -31.44 3.37 1.55
C GLY A 174 -30.64 4.30 2.45
N SER A 175 -30.48 3.97 3.74
CA SER A 175 -29.63 4.69 4.70
C SER A 175 -28.44 3.83 5.11
N PHE A 176 -27.27 4.46 5.26
CA PHE A 176 -26.00 3.80 5.51
C PHE A 176 -25.19 4.54 6.58
N ARG A 177 -24.27 3.82 7.23
CA ARG A 177 -23.31 4.36 8.20
C ARG A 177 -21.94 3.74 8.03
N THR A 178 -20.87 4.55 8.05
CA THR A 178 -19.50 4.02 8.18
C THR A 178 -19.26 3.52 9.61
N ALA A 179 -19.08 2.20 9.79
CA ALA A 179 -18.99 1.55 11.09
C ALA A 179 -17.54 1.37 11.56
N ALA A 180 -16.62 1.09 10.63
CA ALA A 180 -15.19 0.95 10.89
C ALA A 180 -14.37 1.40 9.66
N SER A 181 -13.05 1.49 9.81
CA SER A 181 -12.14 1.85 8.72
C SER A 181 -10.72 1.36 8.98
N VAL A 182 -9.93 1.23 7.90
CA VAL A 182 -8.46 1.07 7.89
C VAL A 182 -7.87 0.08 8.90
N SER A 183 -8.50 -1.10 9.04
CA SER A 183 -8.17 -2.08 10.07
C SER A 183 -7.67 -3.43 9.55
N ARG A 184 -7.94 -3.77 8.28
CA ARG A 184 -7.60 -5.08 7.70
C ARG A 184 -7.38 -5.02 6.19
N PHE A 185 -7.07 -6.15 5.58
CA PHE A 185 -7.26 -6.38 4.14
C PHE A 185 -8.53 -7.20 3.96
N SER A 186 -9.51 -6.67 3.21
CA SER A 186 -10.77 -7.35 2.92
C SER A 186 -10.55 -8.65 2.13
N LEU A 187 -11.59 -9.47 1.96
CA LEU A 187 -11.48 -10.65 1.10
C LEU A 187 -11.25 -10.30 -0.38
N LEU A 188 -11.74 -9.14 -0.84
CA LEU A 188 -11.38 -8.61 -2.17
C LEU A 188 -9.88 -8.27 -2.25
N ASP A 189 -9.35 -7.60 -1.22
CA ASP A 189 -7.92 -7.29 -1.16
C ASP A 189 -7.09 -8.57 -1.14
N GLN A 190 -7.46 -9.52 -0.28
CA GLN A 190 -6.79 -10.80 -0.15
C GLN A 190 -6.85 -11.63 -1.43
N TYR A 191 -7.90 -11.51 -2.26
CA TYR A 191 -7.94 -12.12 -3.59
C TYR A 191 -6.86 -11.51 -4.51
N ALA A 192 -6.78 -10.19 -4.59
CA ALA A 192 -5.75 -9.51 -5.39
C ALA A 192 -4.33 -9.83 -4.91
N MET A 193 -4.12 -9.90 -3.59
CA MET A 193 -2.87 -10.37 -2.97
C MET A 193 -2.56 -11.85 -3.26
N GLY A 194 -3.54 -12.64 -3.72
CA GLY A 194 -3.38 -14.07 -4.00
C GLY A 194 -3.48 -14.98 -2.77
N LEU A 195 -4.17 -14.53 -1.72
CA LEU A 195 -4.33 -15.24 -0.45
C LEU A 195 -5.60 -16.09 -0.41
N VAL A 196 -6.65 -15.68 -1.13
CA VAL A 196 -7.93 -16.42 -1.25
C VAL A 196 -8.33 -16.60 -2.71
N ARG A 197 -9.21 -17.57 -3.00
CA ARG A 197 -9.75 -17.79 -4.35
C ARG A 197 -10.93 -16.86 -4.60
N ASP A 198 -11.33 -16.73 -5.86
CA ASP A 198 -12.53 -15.98 -6.25
C ASP A 198 -13.79 -16.48 -5.54
N VAL A 199 -13.98 -17.80 -5.43
CA VAL A 199 -15.13 -18.41 -4.71
C VAL A 199 -15.18 -18.07 -3.21
N ASP A 200 -14.06 -17.64 -2.64
CA ASP A 200 -13.99 -17.27 -1.23
C ASP A 200 -14.33 -15.77 -1.01
N VAL A 201 -14.47 -14.97 -2.08
CA VAL A 201 -14.83 -13.56 -2.01
C VAL A 201 -16.36 -13.41 -2.00
N PRO A 202 -16.97 -12.95 -0.90
CA PRO A 202 -18.41 -12.69 -0.85
C PRO A 202 -18.78 -11.51 -1.75
N PRO A 203 -20.08 -11.36 -2.10
CA PRO A 203 -20.56 -10.11 -2.68
C PRO A 203 -20.21 -8.93 -1.76
N PHE A 204 -19.77 -7.83 -2.37
CA PHE A 204 -19.53 -6.55 -1.71
C PHE A 204 -20.37 -5.48 -2.39
N PHE A 205 -20.37 -4.25 -1.88
CA PHE A 205 -21.21 -3.21 -2.47
C PHE A 205 -20.62 -1.81 -2.38
N TYR A 206 -21.06 -0.94 -3.27
CA TYR A 206 -20.89 0.50 -3.13
C TYR A 206 -22.24 1.19 -3.05
N VAL A 207 -22.25 2.42 -2.54
CA VAL A 207 -23.46 3.25 -2.47
C VAL A 207 -23.44 4.28 -3.59
N GLU A 208 -24.35 4.10 -4.54
CA GLU A 208 -24.52 4.98 -5.70
C GLU A 208 -25.38 6.20 -5.34
N ASN A 209 -25.05 7.37 -5.91
CA ASN A 209 -25.76 8.64 -5.72
C ASN A 209 -25.95 9.01 -4.24
N PRO A 210 -24.85 9.17 -3.47
CA PRO A 210 -24.93 9.47 -2.06
C PRO A 210 -25.57 10.86 -1.83
N THR A 211 -26.48 10.93 -0.86
CA THR A 211 -27.22 12.14 -0.47
C THR A 211 -27.35 12.23 1.04
N ASN A 212 -27.82 13.38 1.56
CA ASN A 212 -28.09 13.60 3.00
C ASN A 212 -26.92 13.20 3.92
N LEU A 213 -25.69 13.54 3.52
CA LEU A 213 -24.51 13.20 4.29
C LEU A 213 -24.47 14.05 5.57
N SER A 214 -24.23 13.41 6.72
CA SER A 214 -24.05 14.13 8.00
C SER A 214 -22.81 15.02 8.00
N ILE A 215 -21.81 14.66 7.18
CA ILE A 215 -20.60 15.43 6.91
C ILE A 215 -20.32 15.32 5.40
N THR A 216 -19.99 16.43 4.74
CA THR A 216 -19.67 16.44 3.31
C THR A 216 -18.51 15.50 2.99
N ARG A 217 -18.76 14.55 2.09
CA ARG A 217 -17.80 13.56 1.60
C ARG A 217 -17.99 13.35 0.10
N THR A 218 -16.91 12.98 -0.56
CA THR A 218 -16.86 12.54 -1.95
C THR A 218 -16.17 11.16 -2.00
N ARG A 219 -16.19 10.48 -3.15
CA ARG A 219 -15.51 9.17 -3.28
C ARG A 219 -14.00 9.25 -2.98
N GLU A 220 -13.40 10.43 -3.14
CA GLU A 220 -11.98 10.74 -2.91
C GLU A 220 -11.68 11.18 -1.47
N SER A 221 -12.68 11.22 -0.59
CA SER A 221 -12.47 11.58 0.81
C SER A 221 -11.78 10.44 1.57
N ALA A 222 -10.86 10.80 2.47
CA ALA A 222 -10.30 9.87 3.45
C ALA A 222 -11.41 9.24 4.31
N PRO A 223 -11.23 8.00 4.79
CA PRO A 223 -12.23 7.28 5.57
C PRO A 223 -12.49 7.98 6.90
N GLN A 224 -13.71 7.84 7.40
CA GLN A 224 -14.13 8.41 8.67
C GLN A 224 -15.27 7.57 9.24
N VAL A 225 -15.14 7.17 10.51
CA VAL A 225 -16.18 6.40 11.21
C VAL A 225 -17.33 7.33 11.65
N GLY A 226 -18.56 6.83 11.59
CA GLY A 226 -19.76 7.51 12.09
C GLY A 226 -20.41 8.49 11.10
N VAL A 227 -20.00 8.48 9.83
CA VAL A 227 -20.67 9.27 8.78
C VAL A 227 -21.91 8.52 8.33
N THR A 228 -23.05 9.20 8.33
CA THR A 228 -24.33 8.66 7.85
C THR A 228 -24.72 9.33 6.56
N PHE A 229 -25.31 8.57 5.64
CA PHE A 229 -25.73 9.07 4.34
C PHE A 229 -26.84 8.19 3.76
N ASN A 230 -27.52 8.68 2.73
CA ASN A 230 -28.48 7.92 1.94
C ASN A 230 -27.91 7.60 0.56
N GLY A 231 -28.47 6.61 -0.11
CA GLY A 231 -28.14 6.30 -1.51
C GLY A 231 -28.75 4.98 -1.96
N THR A 232 -28.25 4.46 -3.09
CA THR A 232 -28.67 3.15 -3.60
C THR A 232 -27.56 2.13 -3.45
N ARG A 233 -27.80 1.05 -2.70
CA ARG A 233 -26.88 -0.09 -2.63
C ARG A 233 -26.72 -0.73 -4.02
N ARG A 234 -25.47 -0.88 -4.45
CA ARG A 234 -25.09 -1.60 -5.68
C ARG A 234 -24.16 -2.73 -5.31
N GLU A 235 -24.70 -3.93 -5.37
CA GLU A 235 -23.91 -5.15 -5.18
C GLU A 235 -22.98 -5.39 -6.36
N VAL A 236 -21.78 -5.88 -6.07
CA VAL A 236 -20.74 -6.24 -7.02
C VAL A 236 -20.22 -7.62 -6.63
N LEU A 237 -20.01 -8.47 -7.63
CA LEU A 237 -19.40 -9.78 -7.46
C LEU A 237 -17.94 -9.73 -7.92
N ILE A 238 -17.10 -10.61 -7.38
CA ILE A 238 -15.72 -10.76 -7.87
C ILE A 238 -15.68 -11.07 -9.38
N GLN A 239 -16.71 -11.72 -9.91
CA GLN A 239 -16.82 -12.03 -11.33
C GLN A 239 -16.95 -10.78 -12.22
N ASP A 240 -17.43 -9.66 -11.66
CA ASP A 240 -17.50 -8.39 -12.37
C ASP A 240 -16.12 -7.74 -12.55
N ILE A 241 -15.21 -7.97 -11.60
CA ILE A 241 -13.79 -7.58 -11.72
C ILE A 241 -13.08 -8.53 -12.70
N ILE A 242 -13.29 -9.84 -12.57
CA ILE A 242 -12.69 -10.86 -13.45
C ILE A 242 -13.12 -10.65 -14.91
N ALA A 243 -14.36 -10.20 -15.15
CA ALA A 243 -14.83 -9.87 -16.49
C ALA A 243 -14.04 -8.73 -17.17
N ILE A 244 -13.41 -7.84 -16.39
CA ILE A 244 -12.61 -6.72 -16.91
C ILE A 244 -11.12 -7.06 -16.98
N HIS A 245 -10.56 -7.64 -15.92
CA HIS A 245 -9.11 -7.82 -15.77
C HIS A 245 -8.63 -9.24 -16.04
N GLY A 246 -9.55 -10.19 -16.20
CA GLY A 246 -9.27 -11.62 -16.16
C GLY A 246 -9.04 -12.13 -14.73
N PRO A 247 -8.86 -13.45 -14.56
CA PRO A 247 -8.58 -14.04 -13.25
C PRO A 247 -7.18 -13.63 -12.76
N ARG A 248 -7.04 -13.50 -11.44
CA ARG A 248 -5.76 -13.21 -10.79
C ARG A 248 -4.76 -14.32 -11.10
N THR A 249 -3.60 -13.95 -11.64
CA THR A 249 -2.51 -14.88 -11.98
C THR A 249 -1.19 -14.41 -11.34
N PRO A 250 -0.43 -15.26 -10.63
CA PRO A 250 -0.70 -16.67 -10.31
C PRO A 250 -2.00 -16.88 -9.53
N SER A 251 -2.53 -18.09 -9.42
CA SER A 251 -3.73 -18.27 -8.59
C SER A 251 -3.37 -18.30 -7.10
N ALA A 252 -4.37 -18.36 -6.22
CA ALA A 252 -4.13 -18.33 -4.78
C ALA A 252 -3.19 -19.46 -4.31
N ASN A 253 -3.35 -20.68 -4.81
CA ASN A 253 -2.54 -21.84 -4.41
C ASN A 253 -1.06 -21.76 -4.86
N GLN A 254 -0.75 -20.87 -5.80
CA GLN A 254 0.60 -20.66 -6.37
C GLN A 254 1.27 -19.41 -5.80
N SER A 255 0.56 -18.64 -4.98
CA SER A 255 1.05 -17.37 -4.46
C SER A 255 1.80 -17.55 -3.15
N ALA A 256 2.79 -16.69 -2.92
CA ALA A 256 3.55 -16.71 -1.68
C ALA A 256 2.65 -16.44 -0.46
N ARG A 257 3.06 -16.99 0.69
CA ARG A 257 2.45 -16.75 2.01
C ARG A 257 3.37 -16.00 2.96
N VAL A 258 4.53 -15.60 2.43
CA VAL A 258 5.56 -14.85 3.14
C VAL A 258 5.90 -13.65 2.27
N HIS A 259 5.91 -12.48 2.89
CA HIS A 259 6.39 -11.22 2.32
C HIS A 259 7.65 -10.82 3.08
N ARG A 260 8.81 -10.87 2.43
CA ARG A 260 10.09 -10.51 3.06
C ARG A 260 10.36 -9.04 2.87
N GLN A 261 10.52 -8.34 3.98
CA GLN A 261 10.77 -6.90 3.99
C GLN A 261 12.07 -6.57 4.69
N ALA A 262 12.84 -5.62 4.14
CA ALA A 262 13.94 -5.00 4.87
C ALA A 262 13.52 -3.62 5.35
N PHE A 263 13.69 -3.34 6.64
CA PHE A 263 13.48 -2.00 7.19
C PHE A 263 14.81 -1.24 7.15
N ILE A 264 14.84 -0.14 6.43
CA ILE A 264 16.04 0.67 6.18
C ILE A 264 15.84 2.03 6.84
N TYR A 265 16.77 2.41 7.71
CA TYR A 265 16.84 3.76 8.27
C TYR A 265 17.98 4.54 7.62
N ILE A 266 17.66 5.73 7.12
CA ILE A 266 18.60 6.62 6.44
C ILE A 266 18.81 7.85 7.30
N SER A 267 20.06 8.04 7.76
CA SER A 267 20.48 9.25 8.44
C SER A 267 21.15 10.22 7.47
N SER A 268 20.97 11.52 7.72
CA SER A 268 21.64 12.59 7.01
C SER A 268 23.16 12.48 7.19
N ALA A 269 23.92 12.88 6.17
CA ALA A 269 25.38 12.79 6.18
C ALA A 269 25.99 13.47 7.42
N GLY A 270 26.96 12.80 8.04
CA GLY A 270 27.58 13.28 9.29
C GLY A 270 26.75 13.06 10.55
N ARG A 271 25.52 12.52 10.45
CA ARG A 271 24.72 12.08 11.60
C ARG A 271 24.75 10.58 11.76
N SER A 272 24.96 10.15 13.00
CA SER A 272 24.69 8.77 13.39
C SER A 272 23.22 8.66 13.82
N PRO A 273 22.52 7.56 13.48
CA PRO A 273 21.20 7.29 14.04
C PRO A 273 21.24 7.36 15.57
N GLU A 274 20.33 8.13 16.16
CA GLU A 274 20.22 8.18 17.62
C GLU A 274 19.59 6.87 18.12
N GLY A 275 20.00 6.39 19.31
CA GLY A 275 19.48 5.13 19.87
C GLY A 275 17.95 5.11 20.01
N GLY A 276 17.33 6.26 20.26
CA GLY A 276 15.87 6.41 20.31
C GLY A 276 15.19 6.18 18.95
N GLN A 277 15.81 6.61 17.85
CA GLN A 277 15.29 6.43 16.49
C GLN A 277 15.31 4.95 16.09
N VAL A 278 16.42 4.27 16.34
CA VAL A 278 16.55 2.83 16.08
C VAL A 278 15.54 2.03 16.91
N SER A 279 15.42 2.36 18.20
CA SER A 279 14.46 1.69 19.10
C SER A 279 13.01 1.91 18.66
N LYS A 280 12.67 3.12 18.20
CA LYS A 280 11.33 3.42 17.66
C LYS A 280 11.04 2.65 16.39
N LEU A 281 12.00 2.62 15.46
CA LEU A 281 11.84 1.86 14.22
C LEU A 281 11.67 0.36 14.48
N ASP A 282 12.39 -0.19 15.45
CA ASP A 282 12.26 -1.60 15.82
C ASP A 282 10.89 -1.92 16.46
N ARG A 283 10.33 -0.99 17.25
CA ARG A 283 8.95 -1.10 17.75
C ARG A 283 7.93 -1.13 16.60
N ILE A 284 8.07 -0.22 15.62
CA ILE A 284 7.21 -0.19 14.43
C ILE A 284 7.35 -1.49 13.63
N ARG A 285 8.58 -1.95 13.37
CA ARG A 285 8.89 -3.19 12.65
C ARG A 285 8.20 -4.40 13.31
N THR A 286 8.31 -4.52 14.62
CA THR A 286 7.72 -5.65 15.36
C THR A 286 6.19 -5.55 15.40
N ALA A 287 5.63 -4.35 15.59
CA ALA A 287 4.18 -4.12 15.53
C ALA A 287 3.61 -4.43 14.13
N TRP A 288 4.36 -4.10 13.08
CA TRP A 288 3.99 -4.39 11.69
C TRP A 288 3.87 -5.89 11.42
N GLU A 289 4.80 -6.73 11.87
CA GLU A 289 4.69 -8.18 11.67
C GLU A 289 3.41 -8.76 12.28
N GLN A 290 3.02 -8.28 13.47
CA GLN A 290 1.78 -8.69 14.13
C GLN A 290 0.54 -8.15 13.40
N PHE A 291 0.55 -6.85 13.06
CA PHE A 291 -0.54 -6.22 12.34
C PHE A 291 -0.79 -6.89 10.99
N PHE A 292 0.24 -7.09 10.17
CA PHE A 292 0.09 -7.66 8.83
C PHE A 292 -0.44 -9.10 8.85
N LEU A 293 0.00 -9.90 9.83
CA LEU A 293 -0.54 -11.24 10.03
C LEU A 293 -2.03 -11.19 10.36
N GLN A 294 -2.44 -10.31 11.28
CA GLN A 294 -3.85 -10.17 11.68
C GLN A 294 -4.71 -9.58 10.56
N ALA A 295 -4.23 -8.54 9.89
CA ALA A 295 -4.91 -7.85 8.80
C ALA A 295 -5.15 -8.75 7.57
N THR A 296 -4.37 -9.82 7.41
CA THR A 296 -4.55 -10.82 6.35
C THR A 296 -5.22 -12.11 6.84
N ASP A 297 -5.95 -12.07 7.96
CA ASP A 297 -6.59 -13.24 8.58
C ASP A 297 -5.64 -14.43 8.76
N SER A 298 -4.40 -14.13 9.16
CA SER A 298 -3.31 -15.09 9.32
C SER A 298 -2.88 -15.84 8.05
N ARG A 299 -3.24 -15.35 6.85
CA ARG A 299 -2.90 -16.00 5.57
C ARG A 299 -1.55 -15.60 5.01
N MET A 300 -1.01 -14.44 5.41
CA MET A 300 0.31 -14.00 4.99
C MET A 300 1.14 -13.51 6.17
N ARG A 301 2.44 -13.77 6.10
CA ARG A 301 3.40 -13.33 7.12
C ARG A 301 4.37 -12.32 6.53
N ALA A 302 4.49 -11.15 7.15
CA ALA A 302 5.65 -10.29 6.96
C ALA A 302 6.83 -10.88 7.74
N ILE A 303 8.01 -10.96 7.13
CA ILE A 303 9.26 -11.28 7.82
C ILE A 303 10.22 -10.13 7.61
N THR A 304 10.63 -9.50 8.71
CA THR A 304 11.42 -8.26 8.70
C THR A 304 12.84 -8.41 9.26
N THR A 305 13.21 -9.62 9.68
CA THR A 305 14.58 -9.92 10.13
C THR A 305 15.53 -9.90 8.94
N LEU A 306 16.61 -9.12 9.05
CA LEU A 306 17.71 -9.14 8.08
C LEU A 306 18.48 -10.47 8.17
N ARG A 307 18.92 -10.98 7.02
CA ARG A 307 19.78 -12.15 6.87
C ARG A 307 21.06 -11.79 6.15
#